data_AF-A0A3N5FXL4-F1
#
_entry.id   AF-A0A3N5FXL4-F1
#
_cell.length_a   1.000
_cell.length_b   1.000
_cell.length_c   1.000
_cell.angle_alpha   90.00
_cell.angle_beta   90.00
_cell.angle_gamma   90.00
#
_symmetry.space_group_name_H-M   'P 1'
#
loop_
_entity.id
_entity.type
_entity.pdbx_description
1 polymer ?
#
loop_
_entity_poly.entity_id
_entity_poly.type
_entity_poly.pdbx_seq_one_letter_code
_entity_poly.pdbx_strand_id
1 'polypeptide(L)' 'MRTANNLEKIESQIMNLPVSEQIHLIERIARRVRSVQTKSGVTLNWNDLYGIGKGIWRGDDAQDYVNQAREERI' A
#
# COMPACT_ATOMS: atom_id res chain seq x y z
N MET A 1 -27.30 -3.23 18.43
CA MET A 1 -27.93 -4.49 17.96
C MET A 1 -28.58 -4.43 16.57
N ARG A 2 -28.93 -3.27 15.99
CA ARG A 2 -29.57 -3.21 14.65
C ARG A 2 -28.64 -3.55 13.46
N THR A 3 -27.34 -3.33 13.60
CA THR A 3 -26.34 -3.56 12.55
C THR A 3 -25.99 -5.03 12.31
N ALA A 4 -26.02 -5.85 13.37
CA ALA A 4 -25.74 -7.29 13.27
C ALA A 4 -26.77 -8.00 12.37
N ASN A 5 -28.07 -7.73 12.62
CA ASN A 5 -29.17 -8.29 11.80
C ASN A 5 -29.09 -7.89 10.32
N ASN A 6 -28.56 -6.71 10.01
CA ASN A 6 -28.42 -6.27 8.61
C ASN A 6 -27.29 -7.01 7.90
N LEU A 7 -26.19 -7.31 8.60
CA LEU A 7 -25.05 -8.03 8.04
C LEU A 7 -25.40 -9.49 7.76
N GLU A 8 -26.08 -10.15 8.70
CA GLU A 8 -26.59 -11.51 8.53
C GLU A 8 -27.58 -11.62 7.34
N LYS A 9 -28.43 -10.60 7.16
CA LYS A 9 -29.34 -10.53 6.01
C LYS A 9 -28.59 -10.39 4.69
N ILE A 10 -27.55 -9.55 4.64
CA ILE A 10 -26.72 -9.37 3.45
C ILE A 10 -25.95 -10.64 3.14
N GLU A 11 -25.39 -11.30 4.15
CA GLU A 11 -24.69 -12.58 4.00
C GLU A 11 -25.64 -13.64 3.43
N SER A 12 -26.84 -13.77 4.00
CA SER A 12 -27.86 -14.69 3.49
C SER A 12 -28.24 -14.40 2.03
N GLN A 13 -28.31 -13.13 1.63
CA GLN A 13 -28.57 -12.74 0.25
C GLN A 13 -27.41 -13.09 -0.69
N ILE A 14 -26.16 -12.93 -0.25
CA ILE A 14 -24.97 -13.28 -1.02
C ILE A 14 -24.88 -14.80 -1.23
N MET A 15 -25.16 -15.58 -0.18
CA MET A 15 -25.12 -17.04 -0.23
C MET A 15 -26.15 -17.64 -1.19
N ASN A 16 -27.24 -16.92 -1.48
CA ASN A 16 -28.26 -17.33 -2.45
C ASN A 16 -27.88 -17.02 -3.92
N LEU A 17 -26.79 -16.29 -4.17
CA LEU A 17 -26.34 -15.99 -5.53
C LEU A 17 -25.55 -17.16 -6.13
N PRO A 18 -25.48 -17.27 -7.48
CA PRO A 18 -24.56 -18.18 -8.14
C PRO A 18 -23.11 -17.92 -7.73
N VAL A 19 -22.28 -18.97 -7.68
CA VAL A 19 -20.87 -18.89 -7.27
C VAL A 19 -20.09 -17.85 -8.11
N SER A 20 -20.39 -17.72 -9.40
CA SER A 20 -19.78 -16.71 -10.28
C SER A 20 -20.04 -15.28 -9.81
N GLU A 21 -21.26 -14.99 -9.36
CA GLU A 21 -21.64 -13.67 -8.85
C GLU A 21 -21.05 -13.41 -7.46
N GLN A 22 -20.94 -14.43 -6.62
CA GLN A 22 -20.24 -14.34 -5.34
C GLN A 22 -18.77 -13.97 -5.55
N ILE A 23 -18.08 -14.62 -6.49
CA ILE A 23 -16.68 -14.31 -6.86
C ILE A 23 -16.56 -12.86 -7.34
N HIS A 24 -17.48 -12.41 -8.20
CA HIS A 24 -17.48 -11.03 -8.69
C HIS A 24 -17.66 -10.01 -7.54
N LEU A 25 -18.53 -10.31 -6.58
CA LEU A 25 -18.74 -9.47 -5.39
C LEU A 25 -17.48 -9.43 -4.51
N ILE A 26 -16.83 -10.57 -4.27
CA ILE A 26 -15.57 -10.64 -3.51
C ILE A 26 -14.52 -9.72 -4.16
N GLU A 27 -14.35 -9.82 -5.46
CA GLU A 27 -13.37 -9.00 -6.18
C GLU A 27 -13.68 -7.51 -6.05
N ARG A 28 -14.95 -7.12 -6.25
CA ARG A 28 -15.39 -5.73 -6.19
C ARG A 28 -15.21 -5.13 -4.79
N ILE A 29 -15.52 -5.89 -3.74
CA ILE A 29 -15.28 -5.50 -2.35
C ILE A 29 -13.78 -5.37 -2.09
N ALA A 30 -12.97 -6.34 -2.52
CA ALA A 30 -11.53 -6.31 -2.33
C ALA A 30 -10.87 -5.09 -3.01
N ARG A 31 -11.30 -4.74 -4.23
CA ARG A 31 -10.85 -3.52 -4.93
C ARG A 31 -11.21 -2.25 -4.14
N ARG A 32 -12.45 -2.18 -3.63
CA ARG A 32 -12.91 -1.04 -2.82
C ARG A 32 -12.08 -0.89 -1.55
N VAL A 33 -11.87 -1.97 -0.80
CA VAL A 33 -11.06 -1.96 0.44
C VAL A 33 -9.64 -1.48 0.15
N ARG A 34 -8.99 -2.02 -0.89
CA ARG A 34 -7.65 -1.55 -1.31
C ARG A 34 -7.66 -0.06 -1.65
N SER A 35 -8.66 0.42 -2.40
CA SER A 35 -8.75 1.84 -2.78
C SER A 35 -8.90 2.78 -1.59
N VAL A 36 -9.56 2.33 -0.51
CA VAL A 36 -9.72 3.08 0.74
C VAL A 36 -8.41 3.06 1.54
N GLN A 37 -7.72 1.92 1.59
CA GLN A 37 -6.41 1.81 2.25
C GLN A 37 -5.34 2.63 1.53
N THR A 38 -5.34 2.70 0.19
CA THR A 38 -4.42 3.57 -0.55
C THR A 38 -4.71 5.06 -0.38
N LYS A 39 -5.88 5.43 0.15
CA LYS A 39 -6.26 6.82 0.45
C LYS A 39 -5.89 7.27 1.86
N SER A 40 -5.42 6.38 2.74
CA SER A 40 -4.67 6.82 3.93
C SER A 40 -3.30 7.28 3.45
N GLY A 41 -3.27 8.50 2.92
CA GLY A 41 -2.09 9.11 2.33
C GLY A 41 -0.95 9.11 3.33
N VAL A 42 0.04 8.28 3.07
CA VAL A 42 1.40 8.75 3.28
C VAL A 42 1.51 9.97 2.37
N THR A 43 1.36 11.16 2.93
CA THR A 43 1.73 12.39 2.27
C THR A 43 3.23 12.32 2.08
N LEU A 44 3.67 11.78 0.93
CA LEU A 44 5.07 11.78 0.56
C LEU A 44 5.49 13.24 0.44
N ASN A 45 6.12 13.75 1.49
CA ASN A 45 6.63 15.11 1.51
C ASN A 45 8.10 15.06 1.08
N TRP A 46 8.46 15.89 0.10
CA TRP A 46 9.85 16.03 -0.31
C TRP A 46 10.77 16.46 0.85
N ASN A 47 10.23 17.15 1.85
CA ASN A 47 10.96 17.48 3.07
C ASN A 47 11.32 16.25 3.92
N ASP A 48 10.55 15.17 3.84
CA ASP A 48 10.86 13.91 4.55
C ASP A 48 12.07 13.20 3.92
N LEU A 49 12.40 13.54 2.66
CA LEU A 49 13.59 13.05 1.96
C LEU A 49 14.84 13.88 2.28
N TYR A 50 14.67 15.06 2.87
CA TYR A 50 15.79 15.94 3.21
C TYR A 50 16.65 15.31 4.32
N GLY A 51 17.93 15.08 4.02
CA GLY A 51 18.87 14.51 4.98
C GLY A 51 18.89 12.99 5.06
N ILE A 52 18.09 12.25 4.27
CA ILE A 52 18.23 10.78 4.15
C ILE A 52 19.64 10.38 3.69
N GLY A 53 20.30 11.22 2.87
CA GLY A 53 21.69 11.03 2.47
C GLY A 53 22.73 11.40 3.54
N LYS A 54 22.33 12.08 4.62
CA LYS A 54 23.26 12.58 5.65
C LYS A 54 23.77 11.41 6.48
N GLY A 55 25.08 11.15 6.40
CA GLY A 55 25.74 10.06 7.13
C GLY A 55 25.98 8.80 6.30
N ILE A 56 25.41 8.70 5.09
CA ILE A 56 25.80 7.65 4.12
C ILE A 56 27.25 7.86 3.72
N TRP A 57 27.65 9.12 3.54
CA TRP A 57 28.97 9.46 2.99
C TRP A 57 30.09 9.34 4.02
N ARG A 58 29.88 8.90 5.27
CA ARG A 58 30.93 8.65 6.30
C ARG A 58 32.04 9.72 6.48
N GLY A 59 31.88 10.93 5.95
CA GLY A 59 32.92 11.97 5.90
C GLY A 59 33.68 12.05 4.57
N ASP A 60 33.42 11.13 3.65
CA ASP A 60 33.88 11.09 2.26
C ASP A 60 33.22 12.19 1.43
N ASP A 61 33.97 12.69 0.44
CA ASP A 61 33.43 13.60 -0.56
C ASP A 61 32.29 12.92 -1.34
N ALA A 62 31.30 13.72 -1.74
CA ALA A 62 30.14 13.24 -2.49
C ALA A 62 30.55 12.49 -3.77
N GLN A 63 31.61 12.95 -4.42
CA GLN A 63 32.14 12.39 -5.65
C GLN A 63 32.82 11.05 -5.39
N ASP A 64 33.59 10.94 -4.31
CA ASP A 64 34.31 9.71 -3.94
C ASP A 64 33.34 8.59 -3.57
N TYR A 65 32.30 8.90 -2.81
CA TYR A 65 31.21 7.94 -2.53
C TYR A 65 30.55 7.41 -3.81
N VAL A 66 30.26 8.30 -4.77
CA VAL A 66 29.64 7.91 -6.05
C VAL A 66 30.59 7.09 -6.91
N ASN A 67 31.89 7.41 -6.90
CA ASN A 67 32.90 6.66 -7.63
C ASN A 67 33.01 5.23 -7.09
N GLN A 68 33.13 5.06 -5.76
CA GLN A 68 33.15 3.74 -5.12
C GLN A 68 31.86 2.95 -5.42
N ALA A 69 30.68 3.58 -5.28
CA ALA A 69 29.41 2.93 -5.58
C ALA A 69 29.23 2.55 -7.07
N ARG A 70 30.02 3.13 -7.98
CA ARG A 70 30.07 2.72 -9.40
C ARG A 70 31.02 1.56 -9.62
N GLU A 71 32.16 1.56 -8.92
CA GLU A 71 33.13 0.47 -8.98
C GLU A 71 32.57 -0.82 -8.36
N GLU A 72 31.81 -0.74 -7.27
CA GLU A 72 31.13 -1.90 -6.63
C GLU A 72 30.00 -2.53 -7.48
N ARG A 73 29.60 -1.89 -8.59
CA ARG A 73 28.57 -2.42 -9.51
C ARG A 73 29.13 -3.31 -10.63
N ILE A 74 30.46 -3.42 -10.73
CA ILE A 74 31.19 -4.21 -11.73
C ILE A 74 31.68 -5.49 -11.07
#